data_AF-R6LY60-F1
#
_entry.id   AF-R6LY60-F1
#
_cell.length_a   1.000
_cell.length_b   1.000
_cell.length_c   1.000
_cell.angle_alpha   90.00
_cell.angle_beta   90.00
_cell.angle_gamma   90.00
#
_symmetry.space_group_name_H-M   'P 1'
#
loop_
_entity.id
_entity.type
_entity.pdbx_description
1 polymer ?
#
loop_
_entity_poly.entity_id
_entity_poly.type
_entity_poly.pdbx_seq_one_letter_code
_entity_poly.pdbx_strand_id
1 'polypeptide(L)'
;MAALDGESLARAIARLEMESEQLRTGVEVKNRELVAAIIKQNAETYILDKAASMNMELRAEVTVESGSGYPYPTAVTLTGSPTLEQRQALSACIAENLAIPAERQTWKQTDIPPGS
;
A
#
# COMPACT_ATOMS: atom_id res chain seq x y z
N MET A 1 11.40 35.65 -46.79
CA MET A 1 10.33 34.75 -46.36
C MET A 1 11.00 33.56 -45.71
N ALA A 2 10.98 33.49 -44.38
CA ALA A 2 11.61 32.40 -43.65
C ALA A 2 10.88 31.11 -44.02
N ALA A 3 11.59 30.19 -44.69
CA ALA A 3 11.15 28.81 -44.75
C ALA A 3 10.97 28.37 -43.30
N LEU A 4 9.76 28.00 -42.90
CA LEU A 4 9.59 27.21 -41.70
C LEU A 4 10.28 25.88 -42.02
N ASP A 5 11.57 25.80 -41.68
CA ASP A 5 12.43 24.66 -41.98
C ASP A 5 11.78 23.39 -41.43
N GLY A 6 11.49 22.41 -42.30
CA GLY A 6 10.84 21.16 -41.90
C GLY A 6 11.58 20.42 -40.78
N GLU A 7 12.88 20.69 -40.61
CA GLU A 7 13.68 20.24 -39.47
C GLU A 7 13.27 20.85 -38.13
N SER A 8 12.88 22.13 -38.09
CA SER A 8 12.39 22.78 -36.87
C SER A 8 11.03 22.23 -36.46
N LEU A 9 10.17 21.89 -37.42
CA LEU A 9 8.90 21.23 -37.16
C LEU A 9 9.10 19.79 -36.66
N ALA A 10 10.02 19.03 -37.28
CA ALA A 10 10.35 17.67 -36.84
C ALA A 10 10.93 17.63 -35.41
N ARG A 11 11.79 18.60 -35.05
CA ARG A 11 12.31 18.73 -33.68
C ARG A 11 11.23 19.12 -32.67
N ALA A 12 10.29 19.98 -33.07
CA ALA A 12 9.16 20.36 -32.21
C ALA A 12 8.23 19.16 -31.95
N ILE A 13 7.93 18.35 -32.98
CA ILE A 13 7.13 17.13 -32.83
C ILE A 13 7.86 16.10 -31.95
N ALA A 14 9.16 15.86 -32.19
CA ALA A 14 9.94 14.92 -31.37
C ALA A 14 10.01 15.33 -29.89
N ARG A 15 10.09 16.64 -29.60
CA ARG A 15 10.05 17.16 -28.22
C ARG A 15 8.67 16.95 -27.59
N LEU A 16 7.59 17.20 -28.32
CA LEU A 16 6.21 16.98 -27.84
C LEU A 16 5.92 15.49 -27.58
N GLU A 17 6.40 14.60 -28.45
CA GLU A 17 6.28 13.15 -28.29
C GLU A 17 7.04 12.67 -27.04
N MET A 18 8.29 13.14 -26.84
CA MET A 18 9.06 12.86 -25.62
C MET A 18 8.34 13.36 -24.36
N GLU A 19 7.85 14.61 -24.38
CA GLU A 19 7.19 15.22 -23.22
C GLU A 19 5.86 14.49 -22.89
N SER A 20 5.10 14.09 -23.91
CA SER A 20 3.90 13.26 -23.80
C SER A 20 4.21 11.88 -23.21
N GLU A 21 5.28 11.22 -23.67
CA GLU A 21 5.68 9.90 -23.17
C GLU A 21 6.22 9.97 -21.72
N GLN A 22 6.92 11.05 -21.36
CA GLN A 22 7.33 11.33 -19.99
C GLN A 22 6.12 11.59 -19.07
N LEU A 23 5.12 12.34 -19.54
CA LEU A 23 3.86 12.55 -18.81
C LEU A 23 3.08 11.25 -18.63
N ARG A 24 2.96 10.43 -19.67
CA ARG A 24 2.32 9.11 -19.61
C ARG A 24 2.98 8.23 -18.56
N THR A 25 4.31 8.10 -18.64
CA THR A 25 5.10 7.31 -17.69
C THR A 25 4.96 7.84 -16.26
N GLY A 26 4.99 9.16 -16.07
CA GLY A 26 4.83 9.79 -14.75
C GLY A 26 3.43 9.58 -14.15
N VAL A 27 2.38 9.56 -14.97
CA VAL A 27 1.01 9.24 -14.54
C VAL A 27 0.87 7.77 -14.18
N GLU A 28 1.47 6.86 -14.95
CA GLU A 28 1.43 5.41 -14.67
C GLU A 28 2.14 5.03 -13.36
N VAL A 29 3.25 5.70 -13.03
CA VAL A 29 3.97 5.50 -11.77
C VAL A 29 3.15 6.02 -10.59
N LYS A 30 2.63 7.26 -10.67
CA LYS A 30 1.78 7.83 -9.62
C LYS A 30 0.50 7.02 -9.39
N ASN A 31 -0.09 6.49 -10.46
CA ASN A 31 -1.26 5.63 -10.36
C ASN A 31 -0.93 4.35 -9.56
N ARG A 32 0.21 3.69 -9.85
CA ARG A 32 0.64 2.51 -9.10
C ARG A 32 0.88 2.79 -7.61
N GLU A 33 1.52 3.91 -7.28
CA GLU A 33 1.71 4.31 -5.89
C GLU A 33 0.39 4.58 -5.17
N LEU A 34 -0.55 5.26 -5.85
CA LEU A 34 -1.89 5.51 -5.32
C LEU A 34 -2.67 4.21 -5.10
N VAL A 35 -2.63 3.27 -6.05
CA VAL A 35 -3.28 1.97 -5.90
C VAL A 35 -2.70 1.19 -4.73
N ALA A 36 -1.37 1.18 -4.57
CA ALA A 36 -0.72 0.54 -3.42
C ALA A 36 -1.16 1.16 -2.08
N ALA A 37 -1.26 2.50 -2.01
CA ALA A 37 -1.75 3.21 -0.83
C ALA A 37 -3.21 2.90 -0.51
N ILE A 38 -4.09 2.83 -1.52
CA ILE A 38 -5.51 2.48 -1.35
C ILE A 38 -5.64 1.05 -0.83
N ILE A 39 -4.90 0.10 -1.41
CA ILE A 39 -4.91 -1.30 -0.95
C ILE A 39 -4.42 -1.40 0.50
N LYS A 40 -3.33 -0.69 0.83
CA LYS A 40 -2.81 -0.61 2.20
C LYS A 40 -3.90 -0.12 3.15
N GLN A 41 -4.50 1.03 2.87
CA GLN A 41 -5.50 1.65 3.74
C GLN A 41 -6.76 0.79 3.88
N ASN A 42 -7.22 0.18 2.79
CA ASN A 42 -8.37 -0.73 2.83
C ASN A 42 -8.08 -1.96 3.68
N ALA A 43 -6.89 -2.56 3.55
CA ALA A 43 -6.48 -3.71 4.35
C ALA A 43 -6.36 -3.33 5.84
N GLU A 44 -5.75 -2.19 6.16
CA GLU A 44 -5.67 -1.69 7.54
C GLU A 44 -7.05 -1.46 8.14
N THR A 45 -7.94 -0.77 7.41
CA THR A 45 -9.30 -0.48 7.85
C THR A 45 -10.10 -1.75 8.09
N TYR A 46 -9.98 -2.74 7.20
CA TYR A 46 -10.63 -4.04 7.35
C TYR A 46 -10.19 -4.76 8.63
N ILE A 47 -8.88 -4.76 8.91
CA ILE A 47 -8.33 -5.38 10.12
C ILE A 47 -8.83 -4.65 11.38
N LEU A 48 -8.85 -3.32 11.36
CA LEU A 48 -9.34 -2.50 12.47
C LEU A 48 -10.83 -2.72 12.73
N ASP A 49 -11.65 -2.78 11.68
CA ASP A 49 -13.08 -3.09 11.80
C ASP A 49 -13.30 -4.49 12.40
N LYS A 50 -12.53 -5.48 11.91
CA LYS A 50 -12.58 -6.83 12.46
C LYS A 50 -12.16 -6.89 13.92
N ALA A 51 -11.09 -6.18 14.28
CA ALA A 51 -10.63 -6.04 15.66
C ALA A 51 -11.69 -5.37 16.54
N ALA A 52 -12.31 -4.29 16.08
CA ALA A 52 -13.38 -3.59 16.79
C ALA A 52 -14.60 -4.50 17.01
N SER A 53 -14.97 -5.32 16.01
CA SER A 53 -16.04 -6.32 16.14
C SER A 53 -15.78 -7.36 17.24
N MET A 54 -14.51 -7.58 17.59
CA MET A 54 -14.05 -8.47 18.65
C MET A 54 -13.76 -7.75 19.98
N ASN A 55 -14.17 -6.47 20.11
CA ASN A 55 -13.84 -5.58 21.23
C ASN A 55 -12.32 -5.48 21.49
N MET A 56 -11.52 -5.41 20.43
CA MET A 56 -10.08 -5.25 20.49
C MET A 56 -9.70 -3.81 20.12
N GLU A 57 -8.94 -3.15 20.98
CA GLU A 57 -8.26 -1.90 20.65
C GLU A 57 -6.82 -2.20 20.22
N LEU A 58 -6.56 -2.09 18.93
CA LEU A 58 -5.23 -2.26 18.35
C LEU A 58 -5.03 -1.33 17.17
N ARG A 59 -3.77 -1.13 16.79
CA ARG A 59 -3.38 -0.50 15.53
C ARG A 59 -2.89 -1.56 14.57
N ALA A 60 -3.34 -1.48 13.31
CA ALA A 60 -2.88 -2.32 12.23
C ALA A 60 -2.10 -1.46 11.23
N GLU A 61 -0.92 -1.93 10.85
CA GLU A 61 -0.07 -1.31 9.84
C GLU A 61 0.28 -2.36 8.79
N VAL A 62 -0.26 -2.21 7.58
CA VAL A 62 -0.09 -3.18 6.49
C VAL A 62 1.08 -2.75 5.61
N THR A 63 1.92 -3.73 5.28
CA THR A 63 2.99 -3.57 4.29
C THR A 63 2.47 -4.08 2.95
N VAL A 64 2.50 -3.21 1.94
CA VAL A 64 2.14 -3.55 0.56
C VAL A 64 3.40 -3.53 -0.28
N GLU A 65 3.62 -4.58 -1.04
CA GLU A 65 4.74 -4.65 -1.98
C GLU A 65 4.24 -4.33 -3.39
N SER A 66 4.76 -3.24 -3.94
CA SER A 66 4.57 -2.85 -5.33
C SER A 66 5.74 -3.37 -6.15
N GLY A 67 5.71 -4.66 -6.48
CA GLY A 67 6.66 -5.30 -7.42
C GLY A 67 6.41 -4.85 -8.88
N SER A 68 6.80 -5.66 -9.86
CA SER A 68 6.52 -5.33 -11.28
C SER A 68 5.05 -5.48 -11.69
N GLY A 69 4.20 -6.03 -10.81
CA GLY A 69 2.79 -6.34 -11.05
C GLY A 69 1.82 -5.48 -10.22
N TYR A 70 0.63 -6.05 -9.95
CA TYR A 70 -0.40 -5.42 -9.13
C TYR A 70 0.04 -5.40 -7.65
N PRO A 71 -0.02 -4.26 -6.96
CA PRO A 71 0.39 -4.17 -5.56
C PRO A 71 -0.48 -5.07 -4.69
N TYR A 72 0.15 -5.80 -3.77
CA TYR A 72 -0.54 -6.76 -2.89
C TYR A 72 0.01 -6.67 -1.46
N PRO A 73 -0.84 -6.92 -0.45
CA PRO A 73 -0.40 -6.92 0.94
C PRO A 73 0.51 -8.13 1.20
N THR A 74 1.68 -7.88 1.78
CA THR A 74 2.67 -8.92 2.05
C THR A 74 2.83 -9.24 3.52
N ALA A 75 2.67 -8.25 4.39
CA ALA A 75 2.84 -8.39 5.83
C ALA A 75 1.96 -7.40 6.59
N VAL A 76 1.76 -7.63 7.89
CA VAL A 76 1.06 -6.69 8.77
C VAL A 76 1.73 -6.64 10.13
N THR A 77 1.80 -5.43 10.70
CA THR A 77 2.20 -5.18 12.07
C THR A 77 0.99 -4.76 12.89
N LEU A 78 0.70 -5.51 13.94
CA LEU A 78 -0.41 -5.28 14.85
C LEU A 78 0.16 -4.84 16.19
N THR A 79 -0.25 -3.67 16.67
CA THR A 79 0.20 -3.12 17.95
C THR A 79 -0.97 -3.02 18.91
N GLY A 80 -0.92 -3.75 20.02
CA GLY A 80 -2.01 -3.82 21.00
C GLY A 80 -1.80 -4.90 22.05
N SER A 81 -2.83 -5.14 22.87
CA SER A 81 -2.80 -6.13 23.95
C SER A 81 -3.96 -7.14 23.84
N PRO A 82 -4.10 -7.86 22.70
CA PRO A 82 -5.17 -8.83 22.52
C PRO A 82 -4.95 -10.09 23.36
N THR A 83 -6.05 -10.76 23.70
CA THR A 83 -6.00 -12.12 24.27
C THR A 83 -5.52 -13.14 23.22
N LEU A 84 -5.09 -14.33 23.67
CA LEU A 84 -4.61 -15.38 22.78
C LEU A 84 -5.68 -15.81 21.75
N GLU A 85 -6.94 -15.92 22.18
CA GLU A 85 -8.07 -16.26 21.30
C GLU A 85 -8.33 -15.16 20.27
N GLN A 86 -8.39 -13.90 20.70
CA GLN A 86 -8.54 -12.75 19.82
C GLN A 86 -7.42 -12.67 18.78
N ARG A 87 -6.18 -12.90 19.21
CA ARG A 87 -5.01 -12.95 18.33
C ARG A 87 -5.16 -14.04 17.28
N GLN A 88 -5.55 -15.25 17.67
CA GLN A 88 -5.75 -16.37 16.74
C GLN A 88 -6.89 -16.11 15.76
N ALA A 89 -8.03 -15.60 16.25
CA ALA A 89 -9.19 -15.30 15.41
C ALA A 89 -8.89 -14.22 14.37
N LEU A 90 -8.24 -13.13 14.77
CA LEU A 90 -7.83 -12.07 13.83
C LEU A 90 -6.77 -12.58 12.86
N SER A 91 -5.81 -13.39 13.34
CA SER A 91 -4.76 -13.97 12.51
C SER A 91 -5.30 -14.86 11.40
N ALA A 92 -6.27 -15.73 11.72
CA ALA A 92 -6.97 -16.56 10.75
C ALA A 92 -7.76 -15.71 9.75
N CYS A 93 -8.47 -14.69 10.22
CA CYS A 93 -9.22 -13.77 9.37
C CYS A 93 -8.32 -13.03 8.37
N ILE A 94 -7.15 -12.58 8.82
CA ILE A 94 -6.14 -11.93 7.98
C ILE A 94 -5.58 -12.90 6.94
N ALA A 95 -5.27 -14.15 7.33
CA ALA A 95 -4.74 -15.16 6.42
C ALA A 95 -5.75 -15.53 5.34
N GLU A 96 -7.03 -15.64 5.69
CA GLU A 96 -8.10 -16.01 4.76
C GLU A 96 -8.50 -14.87 3.82
N ASN A 97 -8.62 -13.64 4.33
CA ASN A 97 -9.16 -12.51 3.56
C ASN A 97 -8.08 -11.67 2.86
N LEU A 98 -6.90 -11.53 3.48
CA LEU A 98 -5.81 -10.70 2.97
C LEU A 98 -4.64 -11.51 2.43
N ALA A 99 -4.71 -12.85 2.49
CA ALA A 99 -3.63 -13.76 2.10
C ALA A 99 -2.30 -13.49 2.83
N ILE A 100 -2.35 -12.93 4.04
CA ILE A 100 -1.17 -12.67 4.87
C ILE A 100 -1.06 -13.78 5.93
N PRO A 101 -0.14 -14.75 5.78
CA PRO A 101 -0.01 -15.85 6.74
C PRO A 101 0.48 -15.36 8.10
N ALA A 102 0.19 -16.12 9.16
CA ALA A 102 0.58 -15.78 10.54
C ALA A 102 2.09 -15.50 10.71
N GLU A 103 2.93 -16.17 9.90
CA GLU A 103 4.39 -15.97 9.84
C GLU A 103 4.78 -14.54 9.44
N ARG A 104 3.92 -13.84 8.69
CA ARG A 104 4.10 -12.45 8.24
C ARG A 104 3.27 -11.45 9.06
N GLN A 105 2.69 -11.90 10.17
CA GLN A 105 1.93 -11.06 11.08
C GLN A 105 2.78 -10.78 12.34
N THR A 106 3.29 -9.56 12.44
CA THR A 106 4.09 -9.12 13.58
C THR A 106 3.19 -8.54 14.66
N TRP A 107 3.29 -9.04 15.89
CA TRP A 107 2.51 -8.55 17.03
C TRP A 107 3.42 -7.79 17.99
N LYS A 108 3.17 -6.50 18.16
CA LYS A 108 3.83 -5.63 19.12
C LYS A 108 2.89 -5.41 20.30
N GLN A 109 3.40 -5.58 21.52
CA GLN A 109 2.69 -5.09 22.69
C GLN A 109 2.75 -3.58 22.73
N THR A 110 1.66 -2.93 23.13
CA THR A 110 1.72 -1.53 23.53
C THR A 110 2.47 -1.52 24.85
N ASP A 111 3.79 -1.35 24.79
CA ASP A 111 4.63 -1.15 25.96
C ASP A 111 4.18 0.15 26.62
N ILE A 112 3.42 0.03 27.70
CA ILE A 112 3.27 1.12 28.65
C ILE A 112 4.64 1.16 29.34
N PRO A 113 5.43 2.25 29.19
CA PRO A 113 6.71 2.33 29.85
C PRO A 113 6.48 2.11 31.36
N PRO A 114 7.24 1.22 32.02
CA PRO A 114 7.12 1.06 33.46
C PRO A 114 7.42 2.42 34.08
N GLY A 115 6.40 3.00 34.72
CA GLY A 115 6.51 4.28 35.42
C GLY A 115 7.71 4.22 36.37
N SER A 116 8.62 5.19 36.19
CA SER A 116 9.74 5.46 37.11
C SER A 116 9.25 5.95 38.47
#